data_AF-A0A5D4TW95-F1
#
_entry.id   AF-A0A5D4TW95-F1
#
_cell.length_a   1.000
_cell.length_b   1.000
_cell.length_c   1.000
_cell.angle_alpha   90.00
_cell.angle_beta   90.00
_cell.angle_gamma   90.00
#
_symmetry.space_group_name_H-M   'P 1'
#
loop_
_entity.id
_entity.type
_entity.pdbx_description
1 polymer ?
#
loop_
_entity_poly.entity_id
_entity_poly.type
_entity_poly.pdbx_seq_one_letter_code
_entity_poly.pdbx_strand_id
1 'polypeptide(L)'
;MITPELIRRLKRSKIPAVFIEFSSVEDLRNIAWGWVKEASYGYPLVFCPLISTEIDKRKRDRLVNSWQEILSDQGVPHIQSPISTKKPMPLQILKKIGIFPLKGNFMVGGEISYNLYESPASEIVAHCQSFLYDNHMLILTVNKGKVLMSNGRCFFQPGIGEELIIKNPGYLT
;
A
#
# COMPACT_ATOMS: atom_id res chain seq x y z
N MET A 1 2.45 15.32 -15.14
CA MET A 1 1.23 15.87 -14.49
C MET A 1 0.10 14.86 -14.59
N ILE A 2 -0.76 14.78 -13.58
CA ILE A 2 -1.92 13.88 -13.58
C ILE A 2 -3.02 14.49 -14.43
N THR A 3 -3.47 13.76 -15.44
CA THR A 3 -4.53 14.19 -16.35
C THR A 3 -5.68 13.19 -16.34
N PRO A 4 -6.93 13.61 -16.62
CA PRO A 4 -8.07 12.70 -16.72
C PRO A 4 -7.85 11.55 -17.72
N GLU A 5 -7.13 11.80 -18.81
CA GLU A 5 -6.78 10.77 -19.80
C GLU A 5 -5.87 9.67 -19.21
N LEU A 6 -4.85 10.06 -18.44
CA LEU A 6 -4.01 9.12 -17.71
C LEU A 6 -4.85 8.27 -16.75
N ILE A 7 -5.76 8.89 -15.99
CA ILE A 7 -6.64 8.18 -15.05
C ILE A 7 -7.52 7.16 -15.77
N ARG A 8 -8.12 7.52 -16.91
CA ARG A 8 -8.92 6.58 -17.71
C ARG A 8 -8.09 5.42 -18.25
N ARG A 9 -6.82 5.66 -18.61
CA ARG A 9 -5.90 4.59 -19.03
C ARG A 9 -5.57 3.65 -17.87
N LEU A 10 -5.23 4.19 -16.70
CA LEU A 10 -4.94 3.41 -15.49
C LEU A 10 -6.14 2.56 -15.06
N LYS A 11 -7.36 3.11 -15.13
CA LYS A 11 -8.61 2.39 -14.92
C LYS A 11 -8.80 1.22 -15.88
N ARG A 12 -8.56 1.43 -17.19
CA ARG A 12 -8.66 0.36 -18.20
C ARG A 12 -7.67 -0.76 -17.93
N SER A 13 -6.48 -0.42 -17.49
CA SER A 13 -5.43 -1.36 -17.08
C SER A 13 -5.61 -1.94 -15.67
N LYS A 14 -6.72 -1.65 -14.98
CA LYS A 14 -7.01 -2.15 -13.62
C LYS A 14 -5.90 -1.86 -12.60
N ILE A 15 -5.26 -0.69 -12.70
CA ILE A 15 -4.25 -0.25 -11.73
C ILE A 15 -4.95 0.31 -10.48
N PRO A 16 -4.90 -0.37 -9.32
CA PRO A 16 -5.72 -0.02 -8.15
C PRO A 16 -5.18 1.16 -7.34
N ALA A 17 -3.87 1.41 -7.40
CA ALA A 17 -3.20 2.41 -6.60
C ALA A 17 -2.16 3.18 -7.42
N VAL A 18 -2.04 4.49 -7.15
CA VAL A 18 -1.14 5.39 -7.86
C VAL A 18 -0.34 6.20 -6.85
N PHE A 19 0.98 6.09 -6.90
CA PHE A 19 1.87 6.91 -6.09
C PHE A 19 2.08 8.26 -6.77
N ILE A 20 1.90 9.34 -6.01
CA ILE A 20 2.03 10.71 -6.49
C ILE A 20 3.18 11.36 -5.74
N GLU A 21 4.22 11.72 -6.48
CA GLU A 21 5.32 12.52 -5.96
C GLU A 21 5.01 14.01 -6.10
N PHE A 22 5.29 14.76 -5.04
CA PHE A 22 5.10 16.21 -5.00
C PHE A 22 6.03 16.85 -3.97
N SER A 23 6.39 18.12 -4.20
CA SER A 23 7.38 18.84 -3.41
C SER A 23 6.84 20.11 -2.75
N SER A 24 5.68 20.58 -3.21
CA SER A 24 4.99 21.77 -2.76
C SER A 24 3.47 21.53 -2.64
N VAL A 25 2.78 22.43 -1.93
CA VAL A 25 1.30 22.38 -1.83
C VAL A 25 0.67 22.87 -3.14
N GLU A 26 1.36 23.76 -3.84
CA GLU A 26 1.00 24.28 -5.14
C GLU A 26 0.93 23.16 -6.19
N ASP A 27 1.86 22.20 -6.15
CA ASP A 27 1.84 21.01 -7.01
C ASP A 27 0.51 20.25 -6.89
N LEU A 28 0.01 20.09 -5.65
CA LEU A 28 -1.25 19.42 -5.36
C LEU A 28 -2.45 20.25 -5.80
N ARG A 29 -2.43 21.57 -5.56
CA ARG A 29 -3.54 22.47 -5.90
C ARG A 29 -3.70 22.67 -7.42
N ASN A 30 -2.61 22.56 -8.17
CA ASN A 30 -2.61 22.65 -9.62
C ASN A 30 -3.24 21.42 -10.30
N ILE A 31 -3.46 20.32 -9.56
CA ILE A 31 -4.15 19.15 -10.08
C ILE A 31 -5.66 19.38 -10.01
N ALA A 32 -6.33 19.20 -11.15
CA ALA A 32 -7.78 19.29 -11.25
C ALA A 32 -8.46 18.05 -10.65
N TRP A 33 -8.44 17.92 -9.32
CA TRP A 33 -8.91 16.74 -8.58
C TRP A 33 -10.37 16.35 -8.85
N GLY A 34 -11.25 17.33 -9.08
CA GLY A 34 -12.64 17.06 -9.48
C GLY A 34 -12.72 16.25 -10.78
N TRP A 35 -11.90 16.59 -11.78
CA TRP A 35 -11.82 15.87 -13.05
C TRP A 35 -11.14 14.50 -12.90
N VAL A 36 -10.18 14.38 -11.97
CA VAL A 36 -9.55 13.11 -11.61
C VAL A 36 -10.58 12.16 -10.99
N LYS A 37 -11.42 12.67 -10.08
CA LYS A 37 -12.51 11.91 -9.45
C LYS A 37 -13.53 11.43 -10.47
N GLU A 38 -13.93 12.31 -11.38
CA GLU A 38 -14.87 11.95 -12.45
C GLU A 38 -14.27 10.87 -13.37
N ALA A 39 -13.00 11.02 -13.75
CA ALA A 39 -12.31 10.04 -14.57
C ALA A 39 -12.11 8.67 -13.90
N SER A 40 -12.08 8.63 -12.56
CA SER A 40 -11.99 7.38 -11.77
C SER A 40 -13.35 6.76 -11.44
N TYR A 41 -14.47 7.39 -11.82
CA TYR A 41 -15.81 6.86 -11.53
C TYR A 41 -15.97 5.41 -12.02
N GLY A 42 -16.54 4.53 -11.20
CA GLY A 42 -16.74 3.11 -11.49
C GLY A 42 -15.50 2.21 -11.33
N TYR A 43 -14.35 2.77 -10.98
CA TYR A 43 -13.18 2.01 -10.50
C TYR A 43 -12.34 2.94 -9.61
N PRO A 44 -12.54 2.94 -8.29
CA PRO A 44 -11.90 3.94 -7.42
C PRO A 44 -10.40 3.69 -7.33
N LEU A 45 -9.61 4.47 -8.08
CA LEU A 45 -8.16 4.49 -7.92
C LEU A 45 -7.82 5.10 -6.57
N VAL A 46 -6.93 4.44 -5.82
CA VAL A 46 -6.43 4.96 -4.55
C VAL A 46 -5.13 5.71 -4.78
N PHE A 47 -5.10 6.98 -4.39
CA PHE A 47 -3.89 7.78 -4.50
C PHE A 47 -3.05 7.67 -3.23
N CYS A 48 -1.73 7.51 -3.40
CA CYS A 48 -0.77 7.37 -2.32
C CYS A 48 0.25 8.52 -2.39
N PRO A 49 0.48 9.25 -1.30
CA PRO A 49 1.49 10.30 -1.30
C PRO A 49 2.89 9.68 -1.28
N LEU A 50 3.75 10.14 -2.16
CA LEU A 50 5.19 9.85 -2.17
C LEU A 50 5.93 11.16 -1.87
N ILE A 51 6.53 11.25 -0.70
CA ILE A 51 7.20 12.47 -0.23
C ILE A 51 8.64 12.09 0.12
N SER A 52 9.59 12.88 -0.37
CA SER A 52 11.02 12.66 -0.09
C SER A 52 11.32 12.56 1.41
N THR A 53 12.24 11.68 1.79
CA THR A 53 12.74 11.56 3.16
C THR A 53 13.70 12.68 3.53
N GLU A 54 14.22 13.43 2.56
CA GLU A 54 15.26 14.45 2.75
C GLU A 54 14.70 15.81 3.22
N ILE A 55 13.39 16.03 3.09
CA ILE A 55 12.78 17.29 3.55
C ILE A 55 12.61 17.33 5.07
N ASP A 56 12.66 18.55 5.62
CA ASP A 56 12.42 18.80 7.04
C ASP A 56 11.05 18.26 7.50
N LYS A 57 10.99 17.81 8.76
CA LYS A 57 9.79 17.23 9.36
C LYS A 57 8.60 18.18 9.29
N ARG A 58 8.77 19.47 9.60
CA ARG A 58 7.66 20.44 9.57
C ARG A 58 7.11 20.62 8.15
N LYS A 59 8.00 20.65 7.15
CA LYS A 59 7.60 20.73 5.74
C LYS A 59 6.85 19.48 5.30
N ARG A 60 7.33 18.30 5.71
CA ARG A 60 6.65 17.02 5.45
C ARG A 60 5.26 16.98 6.05
N ASP A 61 5.12 17.34 7.33
CA ASP A 61 3.83 17.33 8.02
C ASP A 61 2.84 18.28 7.34
N ARG A 62 3.30 19.46 6.91
CA ARG A 62 2.49 20.40 6.13
C ARG A 62 2.01 19.80 4.80
N LEU A 63 2.89 19.13 4.06
CA LEU A 63 2.56 18.49 2.79
C LEU A 63 1.54 17.35 2.97
N VAL A 64 1.71 16.53 4.00
CA VAL A 64 0.78 15.44 4.34
C VAL A 64 -0.59 16.00 4.75
N ASN A 65 -0.63 17.05 5.56
CA ASN A 65 -1.88 17.67 5.97
C ASN A 65 -2.63 18.28 4.78
N SER A 66 -1.94 19.03 3.91
CA SER A 66 -2.56 19.59 2.70
C SER A 66 -3.02 18.50 1.73
N TRP A 67 -2.28 17.39 1.62
CA TRP A 67 -2.73 16.21 0.86
C TRP A 67 -4.06 15.67 1.38
N GLN A 68 -4.16 15.44 2.70
CA GLN A 68 -5.37 14.91 3.31
C GLN A 68 -6.55 15.87 3.15
N GLU A 69 -6.34 17.16 3.40
CA GLU A 69 -7.36 18.21 3.26
C GLU A 69 -7.90 18.27 1.82
N ILE A 70 -7.01 18.47 0.84
CA ILE A 70 -7.40 18.64 -0.57
C ILE A 70 -8.16 17.41 -1.10
N LEU A 71 -7.65 16.20 -0.85
CA LEU A 71 -8.28 14.99 -1.38
C LEU A 71 -9.55 14.60 -0.60
N SER A 72 -9.62 14.89 0.70
CA SER A 72 -10.84 14.65 1.49
C SER A 72 -11.97 15.59 1.08
N ASP A 73 -11.67 16.88 0.90
CA ASP A 73 -12.63 17.90 0.45
C ASP A 73 -13.24 17.55 -0.90
N GLN A 74 -12.42 17.00 -1.80
CA GLN A 74 -12.88 16.55 -3.11
C GLN A 74 -13.53 15.16 -3.07
N GLY A 75 -13.45 14.44 -1.95
CA GLY A 75 -13.94 13.06 -1.82
C GLY A 75 -13.20 12.09 -2.74
N VAL A 76 -11.89 12.28 -2.92
CA VAL A 76 -11.02 11.42 -3.73
C VAL A 76 -10.44 10.32 -2.83
N PRO A 77 -10.57 9.03 -3.20
CA PRO A 77 -9.98 7.94 -2.42
C PRO A 77 -8.44 8.04 -2.34
N HIS A 78 -7.91 8.11 -1.12
CA HIS A 78 -6.47 8.26 -0.90
C HIS A 78 -5.98 7.57 0.37
N ILE A 79 -4.68 7.29 0.42
CA ILE A 79 -3.96 6.93 1.65
C ILE A 79 -3.52 8.22 2.35
N GLN A 80 -3.73 8.29 3.65
CA GLN A 80 -3.54 9.51 4.44
C GLN A 80 -2.07 9.92 4.56
N SER A 81 -1.15 8.96 4.60
CA SER A 81 0.28 9.20 4.79
C SER A 81 1.13 8.29 3.89
N PRO A 82 2.40 8.64 3.65
CA PRO A 82 3.29 7.79 2.86
C PRO A 82 3.41 6.39 3.45
N ILE A 83 3.34 5.38 2.59
CA ILE A 83 3.45 3.98 3.01
C ILE A 83 4.88 3.71 3.46
N SER A 84 5.04 3.20 4.68
CA SER A 84 6.36 2.86 5.23
C SER A 84 6.97 1.68 4.48
N THR A 85 8.22 1.83 4.03
CA THR A 85 9.00 0.73 3.47
C THR A 85 9.42 -0.26 4.55
N LYS A 86 9.60 -1.53 4.18
CA LYS A 86 10.08 -2.60 5.07
C LYS A 86 9.20 -2.83 6.31
N LYS A 87 7.94 -2.39 6.30
CA LYS A 87 6.98 -2.66 7.36
C LYS A 87 5.74 -3.34 6.79
N PRO A 88 5.09 -4.24 7.54
CA PRO A 88 3.79 -4.79 7.15
C PRO A 88 2.81 -3.66 6.87
N MET A 89 2.12 -3.76 5.74
CA MET A 89 1.10 -2.78 5.38
C MET A 89 -0.14 -2.95 6.28
N PRO A 90 -0.68 -1.88 6.88
CA PRO A 90 -1.89 -1.95 7.69
C PRO A 90 -3.08 -2.52 6.91
N LEU A 91 -3.94 -3.29 7.59
CA LEU A 91 -5.12 -3.92 6.98
C LEU A 91 -6.05 -2.91 6.29
N GLN A 92 -6.21 -1.71 6.85
CA GLN A 92 -7.02 -0.64 6.24
C GLN A 92 -6.50 -0.24 4.86
N ILE A 93 -5.17 -0.16 4.69
CA ILE A 93 -4.56 0.14 3.38
C ILE A 93 -4.80 -1.03 2.43
N LEU A 94 -4.57 -2.28 2.87
CA LEU A 94 -4.79 -3.49 2.06
C LEU A 94 -6.23 -3.58 1.53
N LYS A 95 -7.23 -3.23 2.36
CA LYS A 95 -8.64 -3.13 1.96
C LYS A 95 -8.86 -2.03 0.93
N LYS A 96 -8.32 -0.83 1.19
CA LYS A 96 -8.50 0.33 0.32
C LYS A 96 -7.96 0.08 -1.08
N ILE A 97 -6.76 -0.48 -1.21
CA ILE A 97 -6.15 -0.83 -2.52
C ILE A 97 -6.67 -2.15 -3.11
N GLY A 98 -7.54 -2.88 -2.40
CA GLY A 98 -8.20 -4.10 -2.87
C GLY A 98 -7.37 -5.38 -2.81
N ILE A 99 -6.17 -5.36 -2.21
CA ILE A 99 -5.36 -6.58 -2.00
C ILE A 99 -6.06 -7.53 -1.04
N PHE A 100 -6.68 -6.99 0.02
CA PHE A 100 -7.54 -7.78 0.89
C PHE A 100 -8.93 -7.95 0.25
N PRO A 101 -9.54 -9.16 0.25
CA PRO A 101 -9.14 -10.36 0.98
C PRO A 101 -8.38 -11.39 0.11
N LEU A 102 -7.87 -11.01 -1.06
CA LEU A 102 -7.14 -11.96 -1.91
C LEU A 102 -5.79 -12.35 -1.29
N LYS A 103 -5.13 -11.42 -0.59
CA LYS A 103 -3.92 -11.65 0.21
C LYS A 103 -4.03 -10.97 1.58
N GLY A 104 -3.06 -11.25 2.45
CA GLY A 104 -2.96 -10.62 3.78
C GLY A 104 -4.00 -11.12 4.78
N ASN A 105 -4.43 -12.37 4.66
CA ASN A 105 -5.33 -13.03 5.59
C ASN A 105 -5.01 -14.52 5.73
N PHE A 106 -5.55 -15.14 6.77
CA PHE A 106 -5.51 -16.58 7.02
C PHE A 106 -6.93 -17.12 7.14
N MET A 107 -7.72 -16.99 6.08
CA MET A 107 -9.09 -17.51 6.02
C MET A 107 -9.14 -18.91 5.40
N VAL A 108 -10.14 -19.70 5.79
CA VAL A 108 -10.41 -21.00 5.17
C VAL A 108 -10.70 -20.80 3.67
N GLY A 109 -10.04 -21.60 2.83
CA GLY A 109 -10.12 -21.46 1.37
C GLY A 109 -9.31 -20.28 0.78
N GLY A 110 -8.59 -19.53 1.62
CA GLY A 110 -7.68 -18.46 1.20
C GLY A 110 -6.32 -18.96 0.73
N GLU A 111 -5.50 -18.04 0.22
CA GLU A 111 -4.14 -18.34 -0.22
C GLU A 111 -3.21 -18.57 0.99
N ILE A 112 -2.45 -19.66 0.96
CA ILE A 112 -1.44 -19.97 1.98
C ILE A 112 -0.13 -19.27 1.62
N SER A 113 -0.07 -17.96 1.88
CA SER A 113 1.13 -17.15 1.63
C SER A 113 1.43 -16.26 2.82
N TYR A 114 2.59 -16.46 3.43
CA TYR A 114 2.98 -15.76 4.64
C TYR A 114 4.49 -15.79 4.87
N ASN A 115 4.93 -14.85 5.70
CA ASN A 115 6.26 -14.86 6.30
C ASN A 115 6.12 -15.23 7.77
N LEU A 116 6.93 -16.18 8.23
CA LEU A 116 7.05 -16.55 9.63
C LEU A 116 8.30 -15.90 10.21
N TYR A 117 8.13 -15.18 11.29
CA TYR A 117 9.22 -14.51 11.99
C TYR A 117 9.39 -15.08 13.38
N GLU A 118 10.64 -15.16 13.82
CA GLU A 118 10.99 -15.33 15.22
C GLU A 118 10.82 -13.99 15.94
N SER A 119 10.06 -13.99 17.02
CA SER A 119 9.99 -12.86 17.94
C SER A 119 11.20 -12.92 18.88
N PRO A 120 11.90 -11.80 19.13
CA PRO A 120 12.94 -11.79 20.14
C PRO A 120 12.34 -12.08 21.54
N ALA A 121 13.05 -12.84 22.37
CA ALA A 121 12.57 -13.36 23.65
C ALA A 121 12.09 -12.26 24.64
N SER A 122 12.55 -11.01 24.45
CA SER A 122 12.21 -9.86 25.29
C SER A 122 10.86 -9.18 24.95
N GLU A 123 10.24 -9.48 23.81
CA GLU A 123 8.97 -8.85 23.37
C GLU A 123 7.70 -9.60 23.82
N ILE A 124 7.85 -10.72 24.54
CA ILE A 124 6.73 -11.55 25.02
C ILE A 124 6.00 -10.88 26.22
N VAL A 125 6.61 -9.89 26.87
CA VAL A 125 6.06 -9.22 28.05
C VAL A 125 5.58 -7.81 27.70
N ALA A 126 4.26 -7.63 27.78
CA ALA A 126 3.49 -6.37 27.70
C ALA A 126 3.31 -5.76 26.30
N HIS A 127 2.08 -5.90 25.77
CA HIS A 127 1.53 -5.21 24.59
C HIS A 127 2.41 -5.22 23.34
N CYS A 128 2.13 -6.17 22.43
CA CYS A 128 2.56 -6.18 21.02
C CYS A 128 2.46 -4.79 20.37
N GLN A 129 3.51 -3.99 20.47
CA GLN A 129 3.57 -2.68 19.85
C GLN A 129 4.70 -2.69 18.83
N SER A 130 4.27 -2.87 17.58
CA SER A 130 5.00 -2.73 16.33
C SER A 130 5.96 -3.87 15.94
N PHE A 131 5.63 -4.55 14.84
CA PHE A 131 6.58 -5.40 14.12
C PHE A 131 7.78 -4.55 13.66
N LEU A 132 8.95 -4.85 14.19
CA LEU A 132 10.21 -4.22 13.83
C LEU A 132 10.98 -5.17 12.93
N TYR A 133 10.96 -4.90 11.61
CA TYR A 133 11.60 -5.73 10.60
C TYR A 133 13.07 -6.00 10.89
N ASP A 134 13.80 -5.03 11.44
CA ASP A 134 15.23 -5.16 11.74
C ASP A 134 15.50 -6.03 12.99
N ASN A 135 14.49 -6.27 13.84
CA ASN A 135 14.62 -7.05 15.08
C ASN A 135 14.02 -8.47 14.97
N HIS A 136 13.15 -8.69 13.98
CA HIS A 136 12.45 -9.96 13.79
C HIS A 136 13.19 -10.81 12.77
N MET A 137 13.61 -12.01 13.19
CA MET A 137 14.34 -12.92 12.31
C MET A 137 13.36 -13.67 11.41
N LEU A 138 13.47 -13.49 10.09
CA LEU A 138 12.64 -14.20 9.12
C LEU A 138 13.07 -15.68 9.06
N ILE A 139 12.21 -16.58 9.53
CA ILE A 139 12.46 -18.03 9.56
C ILE A 139 12.03 -18.69 8.25
N LEU A 140 10.84 -18.33 7.76
CA LEU A 140 10.17 -19.03 6.66
C LEU A 140 9.40 -18.05 5.78
N THR A 141 9.47 -18.23 4.47
CA THR A 141 8.56 -17.60 3.51
C THR A 141 7.85 -18.68 2.74
N VAL A 142 6.52 -18.66 2.83
CA VAL A 142 5.63 -19.58 2.12
C VAL A 142 4.85 -18.78 1.09
N ASN A 143 4.76 -19.29 -0.13
CA ASN A 143 3.93 -18.74 -1.20
C ASN A 143 3.08 -19.87 -1.78
N LYS A 144 1.75 -19.73 -1.69
CA LYS A 144 0.77 -20.74 -2.15
C LYS A 144 1.08 -22.16 -1.64
N GLY A 145 1.44 -22.27 -0.36
CA GLY A 145 1.78 -23.54 0.29
C GLY A 145 3.19 -24.08 -0.01
N LYS A 146 3.98 -23.42 -0.86
CA LYS A 146 5.36 -23.81 -1.16
C LYS A 146 6.35 -22.96 -0.37
N VAL A 147 7.35 -23.61 0.23
CA VAL A 147 8.44 -22.93 0.94
C VAL A 147 9.39 -22.32 -0.09
N LEU A 148 9.51 -21.00 -0.11
CA LEU A 148 10.44 -20.26 -0.98
C LEU A 148 11.76 -19.96 -0.28
N MET A 149 11.73 -19.81 1.04
CA MET A 149 12.94 -19.59 1.83
C MET A 149 12.75 -20.14 3.23
N SER A 150 13.82 -20.74 3.77
CA SER A 150 13.87 -21.31 5.11
C SER A 150 15.24 -21.08 5.72
N ASN A 151 15.29 -20.52 6.94
CA ASN A 151 16.50 -20.27 7.71
C ASN A 151 17.61 -19.60 6.89
N GLY A 152 17.25 -18.53 6.16
CA GLY A 152 18.17 -17.76 5.32
C GLY A 152 18.55 -18.43 3.98
N ARG A 153 18.07 -19.64 3.69
CA ARG A 153 18.29 -20.31 2.40
C ARG A 153 17.10 -20.08 1.47
N CYS A 154 17.34 -19.45 0.32
CA CYS A 154 16.33 -19.21 -0.71
C CYS A 154 16.32 -20.33 -1.75
N PHE A 155 15.14 -20.85 -2.04
CA PHE A 155 14.85 -21.77 -3.14
C PHE A 155 14.30 -20.93 -4.30
N PHE A 156 15.19 -20.22 -4.99
CA PHE A 156 14.80 -19.32 -6.07
C PHE A 156 14.24 -20.11 -7.26
N GLN A 157 13.02 -19.78 -7.66
CA GLN A 157 12.39 -20.32 -8.86
C GLN A 157 11.95 -19.15 -9.75
N PRO A 158 12.68 -18.87 -10.86
CA PRO A 158 12.27 -17.85 -11.81
C PRO A 158 10.84 -18.08 -12.31
N GLY A 159 10.06 -17.02 -12.46
CA GLY A 159 8.71 -17.07 -13.04
C GLY A 159 7.60 -17.58 -12.09
N ILE A 160 7.89 -17.80 -10.80
CA ILE A 160 6.87 -18.22 -9.82
C ILE A 160 5.89 -17.10 -9.41
N GLY A 161 6.23 -15.85 -9.72
CA GLY A 161 5.38 -14.69 -9.45
C GLY A 161 4.21 -14.62 -10.44
N GLU A 162 3.05 -14.21 -9.93
CA GLU A 162 1.84 -14.04 -10.73
C GLU A 162 1.26 -12.64 -10.53
N GLU A 163 0.62 -12.11 -11.57
CA GLU A 163 -0.10 -10.84 -11.50
C GLU A 163 -1.36 -10.98 -10.64
N LEU A 164 -1.52 -10.09 -9.66
CA LEU A 164 -2.75 -9.99 -8.86
C LEU A 164 -3.67 -8.93 -9.47
N ILE A 165 -4.71 -9.38 -10.19
CA ILE A 165 -5.69 -8.47 -10.81
C ILE A 165 -6.73 -8.04 -9.77
N ILE A 166 -6.74 -6.74 -9.46
CA ILE A 166 -7.73 -6.14 -8.55
C ILE A 166 -8.95 -5.71 -9.36
N LYS A 167 -10.11 -6.32 -9.09
CA LYS A 167 -11.35 -6.00 -9.81
C LYS A 167 -12.04 -4.74 -9.25
N ASN A 168 -12.15 -4.67 -7.92
CA ASN A 168 -12.87 -3.63 -7.19
C ASN A 168 -12.02 -3.17 -5.98
N PRO A 169 -11.12 -2.18 -6.15
CA PRO A 169 -10.46 -1.54 -5.02
C PRO A 169 -11.51 -0.89 -4.10
N GLY A 170 -11.20 -0.79 -2.82
CA GLY A 170 -12.03 -0.05 -1.88
C GLY A 170 -13.31 -0.74 -1.42
N TYR A 171 -13.65 -1.93 -1.94
CA TYR A 171 -14.93 -2.61 -1.67
C TYR A 171 -15.21 -2.90 -0.18
N LEU A 172 -14.16 -3.07 0.62
CA LEU A 172 -14.24 -3.42 2.05
C LEU A 172 -13.84 -2.28 2.98
N THR A 173 -13.84 -1.05 2.48
CA THR A 173 -13.34 0.16 3.17
C THR A 173 -14.46 1.07 3.63
#